data_AF-A0A3E0IB72-F1
#
_entry.id   AF-A0A3E0IB72-F1
#
_cell.length_a   1.000
_cell.length_b   1.000
_cell.length_c   1.000
_cell.angle_alpha   90.00
_cell.angle_beta   90.00
_cell.angle_gamma   90.00
#
_symmetry.space_group_name_H-M   'P 1'
#
loop_
_entity.id
_entity.type
_entity.pdbx_description
1 polymer ?
#
loop_
_entity_poly.entity_id
_entity_poly.type
_entity_poly.pdbx_seq_one_letter_code
_entity_poly.pdbx_strand_id
1 'polypeptide(L)'
;MLVFLETLEKVVTNYLDDLTDVTKGGMPASIVEELATIKDELKSANTQQEVYKKQRLVITQDRISALNDCYTTLVQIINTAQLVFANEPAKRAQYSYRPTTGSSSITDFVGQVAPNETKVITQVSYDKESFIGFENRGETTLQFDISTDEVTLNGNMVELESGAINNQPMEWLLADVTNGTKVNVLAYNPSTTSTGSYWVSTDV
;
A
#
# COMPACT_ATOMS: atom_id res chain seq x y z
N MET A 1 6.15 -9.13 34.11
CA MET A 1 7.44 -8.79 34.76
C MET A 1 7.35 -7.50 35.56
N LEU A 2 6.95 -6.36 34.97
CA LEU A 2 6.72 -5.11 35.72
C LEU A 2 5.68 -5.26 36.84
N VAL A 3 4.52 -5.84 36.54
CA VAL A 3 3.46 -6.14 37.53
C VAL A 3 3.97 -7.01 38.68
N PHE A 4 4.91 -7.92 38.40
CA PHE A 4 5.51 -8.77 39.43
C PHE A 4 6.41 -7.96 40.36
N LEU A 5 7.25 -7.08 39.82
CA LEU A 5 8.13 -6.22 40.62
C LEU A 5 7.36 -5.16 41.43
N GLU A 6 6.28 -4.61 40.87
CA GLU A 6 5.37 -3.71 41.61
C GLU A 6 4.68 -4.44 42.77
N THR A 7 4.27 -5.69 42.55
CA THR A 7 3.67 -6.51 43.60
C THR A 7 4.70 -6.90 44.66
N LEU A 8 5.92 -7.26 44.24
CA LEU A 8 7.02 -7.63 45.12
C LEU A 8 7.47 -6.46 46.00
N GLU A 9 7.66 -5.27 45.43
CA GLU A 9 7.99 -4.05 46.19
C GLU A 9 6.92 -3.75 47.23
N LYS A 10 5.64 -3.86 46.87
CA LYS A 10 4.53 -3.63 47.80
C LYS A 10 4.56 -4.62 48.97
N VAL A 11 4.84 -5.90 48.71
CA VAL A 11 4.98 -6.92 49.75
C VAL A 11 6.21 -6.65 50.62
N VAL A 12 7.37 -6.36 50.02
CA VAL A 12 8.61 -6.07 50.74
C VAL A 12 8.46 -4.82 51.63
N THR A 13 7.78 -3.79 51.14
CA THR A 13 7.52 -2.56 51.91
C THR A 13 6.59 -2.83 53.10
N ASN A 14 5.57 -3.68 52.92
CA ASN A 14 4.62 -4.01 53.99
C ASN A 14 5.25 -4.83 55.13
N TYR A 15 6.31 -5.59 54.85
CA TYR A 15 6.99 -6.46 55.82
C TYR A 15 8.42 -5.98 56.10
N LEU A 16 8.72 -4.71 55.85
CA LEU A 16 10.09 -4.17 55.90
C LEU A 16 10.75 -4.36 57.27
N ASP A 17 10.01 -4.10 58.36
CA ASP A 17 10.50 -4.22 59.73
C ASP A 17 10.85 -5.67 60.08
N ASP A 18 10.03 -6.63 59.63
CA ASP A 18 10.28 -8.06 59.84
C ASP A 18 11.42 -8.57 58.95
N LEU A 19 11.54 -8.06 57.72
CA LEU A 19 12.56 -8.46 56.76
C LEU A 19 13.95 -7.93 57.12
N THR A 20 14.05 -6.80 57.82
CA THR A 20 15.32 -6.16 58.20
C THR A 20 15.73 -6.42 59.66
N ASP A 21 14.95 -7.20 60.41
CA ASP A 21 15.22 -7.53 61.81
C ASP A 21 16.49 -8.38 61.97
N VAL A 22 17.57 -7.72 62.37
CA VAL A 22 18.91 -8.32 62.54
C VAL A 22 18.91 -9.41 63.61
N THR A 23 18.00 -9.35 64.59
CA THR A 23 17.92 -10.34 65.69
C THR A 23 17.36 -11.68 65.21
N LYS A 24 16.68 -11.71 64.06
CA LYS A 24 16.14 -12.91 63.41
C LYS A 24 16.94 -13.36 62.19
N GLY A 25 18.09 -12.74 61.94
CA GLY A 25 18.89 -12.98 60.71
C GLY A 25 18.30 -12.31 59.47
N GLY A 26 17.65 -11.14 59.64
CA GLY A 26 17.06 -10.35 58.56
C GLY A 26 18.04 -9.93 57.46
N MET A 27 17.47 -9.53 56.33
CA MET A 27 18.16 -9.12 55.11
C MET A 27 18.83 -7.75 55.27
N PRO A 28 20.02 -7.54 54.67
CA PRO A 28 20.63 -6.21 54.59
C PRO A 28 19.73 -5.20 53.87
N ALA A 29 19.60 -3.99 54.43
CA ALA A 29 18.80 -2.91 53.83
C ALA A 29 19.22 -2.56 52.39
N SER A 30 20.49 -2.77 52.03
CA SER A 30 21.01 -2.54 50.67
C SER A 30 20.30 -3.38 49.60
N ILE A 31 19.86 -4.60 49.93
CA ILE A 31 19.15 -5.47 48.97
C ILE A 31 17.73 -4.94 48.71
N VAL A 32 17.10 -4.32 49.72
CA VAL A 32 15.78 -3.69 49.58
C VAL A 32 15.88 -2.42 48.73
N GLU A 33 16.94 -1.63 48.90
CA GLU A 33 17.22 -0.45 48.06
C GLU A 33 17.53 -0.82 46.60
N GLU A 34 18.28 -1.92 46.38
CA GLU A 34 18.53 -2.46 45.04
C GLU A 34 17.24 -2.87 44.33
N LEU A 35 16.27 -3.43 45.05
CA LEU A 35 14.98 -3.83 44.46
C LEU A 35 14.20 -2.63 43.91
N ALA A 36 14.17 -1.52 44.65
CA ALA A 36 13.54 -0.27 44.21
C ALA A 36 14.23 0.28 42.96
N THR A 37 15.57 0.25 42.96
CA THR A 37 16.40 0.68 41.82
C THR A 37 16.12 -0.15 40.57
N ILE A 38 16.13 -1.49 40.68
CA ILE A 38 15.85 -2.41 39.56
C ILE A 38 14.44 -2.19 38.99
N LYS A 39 13.45 -1.93 39.85
CA LYS A 39 12.08 -1.64 39.42
C LYS A 39 12.02 -0.37 38.57
N ASP A 40 12.65 0.71 39.04
CA ASP A 40 12.65 1.99 38.34
C ASP A 40 13.41 1.92 37.01
N GLU A 41 14.54 1.21 36.97
CA GLU A 41 15.28 0.93 35.74
C GLU A 41 14.43 0.14 34.74
N LEU A 42 13.75 -0.92 35.18
CA LEU A 42 12.89 -1.72 34.31
C LEU A 42 11.65 -0.95 33.82
N LYS A 43 11.09 -0.08 34.66
CA LYS A 43 9.98 0.81 34.27
C LYS A 43 10.43 1.83 33.23
N SER A 44 11.60 2.43 33.44
CA SER A 44 12.21 3.36 32.50
C SER A 44 12.50 2.67 31.16
N ALA A 45 13.15 1.51 31.19
CA ALA A 45 13.47 0.72 30.00
C ALA A 45 12.20 0.30 29.23
N ASN A 46 11.16 -0.15 29.93
CA ASN A 46 9.88 -0.48 29.29
C ASN A 46 9.22 0.74 28.63
N THR A 47 9.23 1.88 29.32
CA THR A 47 8.69 3.14 28.77
C THR A 47 9.45 3.55 27.51
N GLN A 48 10.78 3.48 27.53
CA GLN A 48 11.60 3.74 26.36
C GLN A 48 11.29 2.78 25.21
N GLN A 49 11.16 1.48 25.47
CA GLN A 49 10.79 0.50 24.44
C GLN A 49 9.45 0.83 23.78
N GLU A 50 8.43 1.19 24.56
CA GLU A 50 7.12 1.57 24.01
C GLU A 50 7.19 2.86 23.18
N VAL A 51 8.00 3.83 23.59
CA VAL A 51 8.27 5.04 22.80
C VAL A 51 8.99 4.68 21.49
N TYR A 52 10.04 3.86 21.54
CA TYR A 52 10.78 3.43 20.34
C TYR A 52 9.89 2.64 19.37
N LYS A 53 9.02 1.76 19.85
CA LYS A 53 8.05 1.04 19.00
C LYS A 53 7.15 2.02 18.24
N LYS A 54 6.60 3.02 18.93
CA LYS A 54 5.75 4.04 18.30
C LYS A 54 6.52 4.89 17.30
N GLN A 55 7.73 5.35 17.65
CA GLN A 55 8.58 6.11 16.73
C GLN A 55 8.96 5.31 15.47
N ARG A 56 9.27 4.02 15.63
CA ARG A 56 9.59 3.14 14.50
C ARG A 56 8.40 3.01 13.54
N LEU A 57 7.17 2.93 14.05
CA LEU A 57 5.97 2.91 13.21
C LEU A 57 5.85 4.20 12.39
N VAL A 58 6.05 5.37 13.02
CA VAL A 58 6.00 6.67 12.33
C VAL A 58 7.08 6.77 11.25
N ILE A 59 8.34 6.44 11.57
CA ILE A 59 9.44 6.45 10.58
C ILE A 59 9.16 5.49 9.43
N THR A 60 8.51 4.35 9.71
CA THR A 60 8.13 3.40 8.66
C THR A 60 7.07 4.00 7.74
N GLN A 61 6.05 4.66 8.31
CA GLN A 61 5.02 5.34 7.53
C GLN A 61 5.61 6.44 6.65
N ASP A 62 6.45 7.31 7.21
CA ASP A 62 7.08 8.41 6.46
C ASP A 62 7.93 7.89 5.30
N ARG A 63 8.63 6.77 5.51
CA ARG A 63 9.42 6.11 4.44
C ARG A 63 8.55 5.52 3.35
N ILE A 64 7.40 4.94 3.70
CA ILE A 64 6.43 4.42 2.72
C ILE A 64 5.88 5.58 1.89
N SER A 65 5.43 6.65 2.53
CA SER A 65 4.92 7.85 1.84
C SER A 65 5.97 8.42 0.88
N ALA A 66 7.22 8.62 1.32
CA ALA A 66 8.28 9.14 0.46
C ALA A 66 8.58 8.24 -0.75
N LEU A 67 8.53 6.91 -0.58
CA LEU A 67 8.70 5.96 -1.69
C LEU A 67 7.52 6.01 -2.67
N ASN A 68 6.29 6.11 -2.18
CA ASN A 68 5.08 6.23 -3.00
C ASN A 68 5.09 7.53 -3.82
N ASP A 69 5.58 8.64 -3.26
CA ASP A 69 5.73 9.91 -3.97
C ASP A 69 6.73 9.80 -5.14
N CYS A 70 7.87 9.15 -4.88
CA CYS A 70 8.88 8.90 -5.91
C CYS A 70 8.32 8.00 -7.02
N TYR A 71 7.59 6.94 -6.64
CA TYR A 71 6.95 6.04 -7.59
C TYR A 71 5.93 6.78 -8.47
N THR A 72 5.05 7.58 -7.88
CA THR A 72 4.05 8.38 -8.59
C THR A 72 4.71 9.30 -9.63
N THR A 73 5.80 9.96 -9.26
CA THR A 73 6.57 10.81 -10.17
C THR A 73 7.15 10.02 -11.34
N LEU A 74 7.73 8.85 -11.08
CA LEU A 74 8.28 7.98 -12.12
C LEU A 74 7.20 7.48 -13.08
N VAL A 75 6.02 7.10 -12.58
CA VAL A 75 4.88 6.69 -13.40
C VAL A 75 4.47 7.81 -14.36
N GLN A 76 4.40 9.06 -13.89
CA GLN A 76 4.09 10.22 -14.74
C GLN A 76 5.14 10.41 -15.86
N ILE A 77 6.43 10.28 -15.54
CA ILE A 77 7.52 10.38 -16.52
C ILE A 77 7.40 9.28 -17.57
N ILE A 78 7.16 8.04 -17.13
CA ILE A 78 7.02 6.86 -17.99
C ILE A 78 5.82 7.02 -18.94
N ASN A 79 4.66 7.42 -18.42
CA ASN A 79 3.45 7.68 -19.23
C ASN A 79 3.68 8.82 -20.23
N THR A 80 4.39 9.88 -19.83
CA THR A 80 4.74 10.99 -20.74
C THR A 80 5.69 10.52 -21.84
N ALA A 81 6.69 9.70 -21.50
CA ALA A 81 7.61 9.15 -22.49
C ALA A 81 6.91 8.23 -23.49
N GLN A 82 5.91 7.45 -23.06
CA GLN A 82 5.07 6.64 -23.94
C GLN A 82 4.36 7.49 -25.00
N LEU A 83 3.87 8.68 -24.62
CA LEU A 83 3.22 9.64 -25.52
C LEU A 83 4.22 10.31 -26.47
N VAL A 84 5.38 10.74 -25.96
CA VAL A 84 6.43 11.38 -26.78
C VAL A 84 6.97 10.42 -27.85
N PHE A 85 7.17 9.14 -27.49
CA PHE A 85 7.68 8.11 -28.39
C PHE A 85 6.57 7.30 -29.08
N ALA A 86 5.36 7.86 -29.23
CA ALA A 86 4.23 7.16 -29.84
C ALA A 86 4.55 6.54 -31.21
N ASN A 87 5.37 7.22 -32.02
CA ASN A 87 5.76 6.78 -33.36
C ASN A 87 7.06 5.94 -33.39
N GLU A 88 7.72 5.74 -32.25
CA GLU A 88 9.00 5.01 -32.13
C GLU A 88 8.83 3.81 -31.18
N PRO A 89 8.22 2.70 -31.65
CA PRO A 89 7.79 1.59 -30.77
C PRO A 89 8.95 0.98 -29.98
N ALA A 90 10.15 0.92 -30.56
CA ALA A 90 11.34 0.41 -29.88
C ALA A 90 11.80 1.29 -28.72
N LYS A 91 11.67 2.63 -28.82
CA LYS A 91 11.98 3.55 -27.72
C LYS A 91 10.85 3.55 -26.69
N ARG A 92 9.60 3.54 -27.15
CA ARG A 92 8.42 3.43 -26.30
C ARG A 92 8.48 2.22 -25.38
N ALA A 93 8.87 1.06 -25.90
CA ALA A 93 9.02 -0.16 -25.11
C ALA A 93 10.02 -0.04 -23.95
N GLN A 94 11.01 0.85 -24.02
CA GLN A 94 11.97 1.09 -22.92
C GLN A 94 11.32 1.79 -21.72
N TYR A 95 10.23 2.51 -21.96
CA TYR A 95 9.42 3.16 -20.94
C TYR A 95 8.15 2.35 -20.66
N SER A 96 8.22 1.03 -20.76
CA SER A 96 7.16 0.15 -20.27
C SER A 96 7.53 -0.34 -18.88
N TYR A 97 6.70 -0.02 -17.89
CA TYR A 97 6.84 -0.57 -16.55
C TYR A 97 5.62 -1.40 -16.23
N ARG A 98 5.86 -2.66 -15.90
CA ARG A 98 4.89 -3.57 -15.32
C ARG A 98 5.39 -3.94 -13.93
N PRO A 99 4.59 -3.79 -12.87
CA PRO A 99 4.97 -4.30 -11.56
C PRO A 99 5.20 -5.82 -11.69
N THR A 100 6.39 -6.29 -11.30
CA THR A 100 6.77 -7.71 -11.44
C THR A 100 6.06 -8.58 -10.39
N THR A 101 5.68 -9.79 -10.77
CA THR A 101 4.91 -10.82 -10.05
C THR A 101 5.58 -11.43 -8.80
N GLY A 102 6.41 -10.68 -8.07
CA GLY A 102 6.99 -11.14 -6.80
C GLY A 102 6.01 -11.16 -5.62
N SER A 103 4.83 -10.56 -5.79
CA SER A 103 3.77 -10.47 -4.78
C SER A 103 2.51 -11.17 -5.29
N SER A 104 1.90 -11.98 -4.44
CA SER A 104 0.66 -12.74 -4.66
C SER A 104 -0.60 -11.87 -4.92
N SER A 105 -0.44 -10.56 -5.13
CA SER A 105 -1.53 -9.58 -5.14
C SER A 105 -1.84 -8.98 -6.52
N ILE A 106 -1.02 -9.22 -7.55
CA ILE A 106 -1.30 -8.69 -8.89
C ILE A 106 -2.17 -9.68 -9.67
N THR A 107 -3.35 -9.22 -10.08
CA THR A 107 -4.28 -9.96 -10.94
C THR A 107 -4.24 -9.40 -12.36
N ASP A 108 -3.94 -10.29 -13.33
CA ASP A 108 -3.89 -9.97 -14.75
C ASP A 108 -5.16 -10.41 -15.48
N PHE A 109 -5.70 -9.53 -16.32
CA PHE A 109 -6.86 -9.77 -17.16
C PHE A 109 -6.49 -9.55 -18.63
N VAL A 110 -6.51 -10.63 -19.41
CA VAL A 110 -6.26 -10.57 -20.85
C VAL A 110 -7.55 -10.87 -21.58
N GLY A 111 -7.88 -10.06 -22.59
CA GLY A 111 -9.10 -10.27 -23.34
C GLY A 111 -9.19 -9.45 -24.61
N GLN A 112 -10.34 -9.58 -25.25
CA GLN A 112 -10.70 -8.86 -26.47
C GLN A 112 -12.01 -8.10 -26.27
N VAL A 113 -12.20 -7.06 -27.06
CA VAL A 113 -13.39 -6.20 -27.10
C VAL A 113 -13.81 -6.01 -28.56
N ALA A 114 -15.09 -6.29 -28.88
CA ALA A 114 -15.56 -6.23 -30.26
C ALA A 114 -15.60 -4.78 -30.79
N PRO A 115 -15.75 -4.58 -32.10
CA PRO A 115 -15.89 -3.24 -32.66
C PRO A 115 -17.09 -2.49 -32.07
N ASN A 116 -16.88 -1.22 -31.71
CA ASN A 116 -17.88 -0.31 -31.15
C ASN A 116 -18.60 -0.86 -29.90
N GLU A 117 -17.86 -1.53 -29.04
CA GLU A 117 -18.36 -2.15 -27.81
C GLU A 117 -17.58 -1.65 -26.59
N THR A 118 -18.30 -1.44 -25.48
CA THR A 118 -17.71 -1.31 -24.14
C THR A 118 -17.82 -2.66 -23.43
N LYS A 119 -16.71 -3.12 -22.86
CA LYS A 119 -16.65 -4.36 -22.11
C LYS A 119 -16.21 -4.12 -20.68
N VAL A 120 -16.95 -4.71 -19.74
CA VAL A 120 -16.50 -4.86 -18.35
C VAL A 120 -15.42 -5.94 -18.30
N ILE A 121 -14.21 -5.56 -17.93
CA ILE A 121 -13.07 -6.47 -17.78
C ILE A 121 -13.20 -7.23 -16.46
N THR A 122 -13.43 -6.48 -15.38
CA THR A 122 -13.55 -7.00 -14.01
C THR A 122 -14.19 -5.95 -13.12
N GLN A 123 -14.54 -6.34 -11.89
CA GLN A 123 -14.98 -5.44 -10.84
C GLN A 123 -14.02 -5.53 -9.65
N VAL A 124 -13.54 -4.39 -9.17
CA VAL A 124 -12.58 -4.29 -8.06
C VAL A 124 -13.13 -3.40 -6.95
N SER A 125 -12.59 -3.54 -5.75
CA SER A 125 -12.84 -2.56 -4.69
C SER A 125 -11.96 -1.33 -4.94
N TYR A 126 -12.53 -0.14 -4.82
CA TYR A 126 -11.81 1.11 -5.03
C TYR A 126 -10.83 1.35 -3.89
N ASP A 127 -9.59 1.64 -4.23
CA ASP A 127 -8.62 2.20 -3.30
C ASP A 127 -7.84 3.30 -4.01
N LYS A 128 -7.96 4.54 -3.51
CA LYS A 128 -7.33 5.72 -4.10
C LYS A 128 -5.82 5.57 -4.34
N GLU A 129 -5.13 4.78 -3.50
CA GLU A 129 -3.67 4.60 -3.56
C GLU A 129 -3.24 3.47 -4.50
N SER A 130 -4.19 2.64 -4.94
CA SER A 130 -3.93 1.53 -5.86
C SER A 130 -3.79 1.98 -7.29
N PHE A 131 -3.04 1.22 -8.07
CA PHE A 131 -2.76 1.52 -9.48
C PHE A 131 -3.38 0.46 -10.39
N ILE A 132 -3.91 0.93 -11.52
CA ILE A 132 -4.34 0.05 -12.60
C ILE A 132 -3.43 0.27 -13.80
N GLY A 133 -2.89 -0.83 -14.32
CA GLY A 133 -2.11 -0.85 -15.54
C GLY A 133 -2.96 -1.27 -16.72
N PHE A 134 -2.93 -0.47 -17.77
CA PHE A 134 -3.61 -0.72 -19.04
C PHE A 134 -2.59 -0.92 -20.15
N GLU A 135 -2.81 -1.95 -20.97
CA GLU A 135 -2.03 -2.18 -22.18
C GLU A 135 -2.95 -2.51 -23.34
N ASN A 136 -2.74 -1.80 -24.45
CA ASN A 136 -3.35 -2.14 -25.72
C ASN A 136 -2.44 -3.08 -26.49
N ARG A 137 -2.89 -4.32 -26.71
CA ARG A 137 -2.21 -5.36 -27.49
C ARG A 137 -2.77 -5.52 -28.89
N GLY A 138 -3.85 -4.82 -29.21
CA GLY A 138 -4.49 -4.85 -30.52
C GLY A 138 -3.83 -3.89 -31.49
N GLU A 139 -4.39 -3.82 -32.70
CA GLU A 139 -3.95 -2.91 -33.76
C GLU A 139 -4.74 -1.58 -33.77
N THR A 140 -5.91 -1.57 -33.13
CA THR A 140 -6.76 -0.38 -32.99
C THR A 140 -6.51 0.32 -31.66
N THR A 141 -6.65 1.64 -31.63
CA THR A 141 -6.71 2.43 -30.39
C THR A 141 -7.82 1.89 -29.48
N LEU A 142 -7.55 1.83 -28.18
CA LEU A 142 -8.49 1.42 -27.13
C LEU A 142 -8.62 2.51 -26.08
N GLN A 143 -9.80 2.61 -25.49
CA GLN A 143 -10.11 3.54 -24.41
C GLN A 143 -10.39 2.75 -23.13
N PHE A 144 -9.74 3.12 -22.03
CA PHE A 144 -9.88 2.46 -20.73
C PHE A 144 -10.36 3.44 -19.67
N ASP A 145 -11.15 2.96 -18.71
CA ASP A 145 -11.65 3.75 -17.60
C ASP A 145 -12.05 2.86 -16.41
N ILE A 146 -12.26 3.47 -15.25
CA ILE A 146 -13.02 2.85 -14.14
C ILE A 146 -14.31 3.63 -13.89
N SER A 147 -15.40 2.90 -13.69
CA SER A 147 -16.73 3.51 -13.55
C SER A 147 -17.59 2.73 -12.56
N THR A 148 -18.52 3.41 -11.90
CA THR A 148 -19.59 2.75 -11.14
C THR A 148 -20.69 2.20 -12.05
N ASP A 149 -20.68 2.58 -13.32
CA ASP A 149 -21.52 2.03 -14.40
C ASP A 149 -20.74 0.94 -15.16
N GLU A 150 -21.44 0.06 -15.85
CA GLU A 150 -20.89 -1.02 -16.68
C GLU A 150 -20.69 -0.59 -18.14
N VAL A 151 -21.35 0.48 -18.57
CA VAL A 151 -21.41 0.88 -19.99
C VAL A 151 -20.71 2.21 -20.26
N THR A 152 -20.85 3.17 -19.34
CA THR A 152 -20.37 4.54 -19.56
C THR A 152 -18.99 4.74 -18.95
N LEU A 153 -18.05 5.25 -19.77
CA LEU A 153 -16.77 5.79 -19.30
C LEU A 153 -17.06 7.17 -18.69
N ASN A 154 -16.96 7.27 -17.37
CA ASN A 154 -17.35 8.43 -16.57
C ASN A 154 -16.16 9.11 -15.88
N GLY A 155 -15.02 8.42 -15.80
CA GLY A 155 -13.79 8.91 -15.21
C GLY A 155 -12.87 9.62 -16.18
N ASN A 156 -11.63 9.84 -15.75
CA ASN A 156 -10.53 10.27 -16.61
C ASN A 156 -10.07 9.07 -17.45
N MET A 157 -10.62 9.00 -18.65
CA MET A 157 -10.32 7.96 -19.63
C MET A 157 -8.85 7.98 -20.09
N VAL A 158 -8.29 6.78 -20.27
CA VAL A 158 -6.97 6.55 -20.85
C VAL A 158 -7.13 6.02 -22.27
N GLU A 159 -6.69 6.81 -23.26
CA GLU A 159 -6.66 6.39 -24.66
C GLU A 159 -5.27 5.84 -25.02
N LEU A 160 -5.20 4.60 -25.51
CA LEU A 160 -3.97 3.90 -25.83
C LEU A 160 -3.93 3.45 -27.27
N GLU A 161 -2.90 3.90 -27.98
CA GLU A 161 -2.49 3.38 -29.27
C GLU A 161 -1.99 1.93 -29.18
N SER A 162 -1.90 1.26 -30.32
CA SER A 162 -1.40 -0.12 -30.41
C SER A 162 -0.03 -0.26 -29.75
N GLY A 163 0.09 -1.21 -28.81
CA GLY A 163 1.32 -1.50 -28.08
C GLY A 163 1.73 -0.44 -27.05
N ALA A 164 0.84 0.50 -26.70
CA ALA A 164 1.07 1.46 -25.62
C ALA A 164 0.63 0.87 -24.27
N ILE A 165 1.32 1.31 -23.22
CA ILE A 165 1.06 0.94 -21.82
C ILE A 165 0.91 2.22 -21.02
N ASN A 166 -0.02 2.22 -20.08
CA ASN A 166 -0.22 3.35 -19.18
C ASN A 166 -0.69 2.85 -17.82
N ASN A 167 -0.08 3.37 -16.76
CA ASN A 167 -0.44 3.05 -15.38
C ASN A 167 -1.01 4.31 -14.72
N GLN A 168 -2.16 4.22 -14.09
CA GLN A 168 -2.77 5.35 -13.38
C GLN A 168 -3.24 4.95 -11.99
N PRO A 169 -3.12 5.86 -11.00
CA PRO A 169 -3.76 5.64 -9.71
C PRO A 169 -5.28 5.73 -9.87
N MET A 170 -6.02 4.95 -9.06
CA MET A 170 -7.50 4.96 -9.11
C MET A 170 -8.10 6.33 -8.78
N GLU A 171 -7.43 7.12 -7.93
CA GLU A 171 -7.82 8.51 -7.64
C GLU A 171 -7.81 9.39 -8.89
N TRP A 172 -6.84 9.19 -9.78
CA TRP A 172 -6.79 9.94 -11.03
C TRP A 172 -7.85 9.46 -12.00
N LEU A 173 -8.06 8.14 -12.11
CA LEU A 173 -9.05 7.56 -13.02
C LEU A 173 -10.49 7.95 -12.61
N LEU A 174 -10.82 7.91 -11.33
CA LEU A 174 -12.14 8.29 -10.84
C LEU A 174 -12.02 8.95 -9.45
N ALA A 175 -12.14 10.26 -9.42
CA ALA A 175 -12.02 11.07 -8.21
C ALA A 175 -13.27 11.00 -7.32
N ASP A 176 -13.13 11.41 -6.06
CA ASP A 176 -14.21 11.56 -5.07
C ASP A 176 -15.01 10.27 -4.76
N VAL A 177 -14.41 9.10 -4.98
CA VAL A 177 -14.99 7.80 -4.62
C VAL A 177 -14.48 7.35 -3.25
N THR A 178 -15.39 6.80 -2.43
CA THR A 178 -15.02 6.25 -1.11
C THR A 178 -14.28 4.91 -1.27
N ASN A 179 -13.14 4.76 -0.59
CA ASN A 179 -12.41 3.49 -0.51
C ASN A 179 -13.34 2.32 -0.12
N GLY A 180 -13.20 1.19 -0.81
CA GLY A 180 -14.02 -0.02 -0.68
C GLY A 180 -15.19 -0.11 -1.66
N THR A 181 -15.61 1.00 -2.28
CA THR A 181 -16.69 1.03 -3.29
C THR A 181 -16.38 0.09 -4.45
N LYS A 182 -17.35 -0.70 -4.92
CA LYS A 182 -17.14 -1.55 -6.10
C LYS A 182 -17.19 -0.70 -7.37
N VAL A 183 -16.13 -0.81 -8.19
CA VAL A 183 -16.01 -0.11 -9.47
C VAL A 183 -15.66 -1.12 -10.57
N ASN A 184 -16.18 -0.88 -11.77
CA ASN A 184 -15.94 -1.69 -12.95
C ASN A 184 -14.75 -1.14 -13.70
N VAL A 185 -13.86 -2.02 -14.13
CA VAL A 185 -12.77 -1.68 -15.05
C VAL A 185 -13.27 -1.93 -16.46
N LEU A 186 -13.28 -0.88 -17.29
CA LEU A 186 -13.89 -0.89 -18.61
C LEU A 186 -12.82 -0.78 -19.71
N ALA A 187 -13.07 -1.44 -20.83
CA ALA A 187 -12.41 -1.17 -22.10
C ALA A 187 -13.46 -0.92 -23.18
N TYR A 188 -13.33 0.21 -23.87
CA TYR A 188 -14.11 0.56 -25.05
C TYR A 188 -13.24 0.53 -26.29
N ASN A 189 -13.81 -0.05 -27.35
CA ASN A 189 -13.18 -0.10 -28.66
C ASN A 189 -13.91 0.85 -29.63
N PRO A 190 -13.32 2.01 -29.96
CA PRO A 190 -13.92 2.96 -30.91
C PRO A 190 -13.86 2.46 -32.37
N SER A 191 -13.12 1.39 -32.69
CA SER A 191 -13.11 0.83 -34.04
C SER A 191 -14.48 0.31 -34.43
N THR A 192 -14.89 0.57 -35.67
CA THR A 192 -16.13 0.01 -36.23
C THR A 192 -15.91 -1.30 -36.98
N THR A 193 -14.67 -1.71 -37.19
CA THR A 193 -14.32 -2.85 -38.05
C THR A 193 -13.40 -3.89 -37.40
N SER A 194 -12.59 -3.49 -36.43
CA SER A 194 -11.51 -4.32 -35.89
C SER A 194 -11.71 -4.63 -34.42
N THR A 195 -11.53 -5.89 -34.04
CA THR A 195 -11.54 -6.32 -32.64
C THR A 195 -10.28 -5.82 -31.92
N GLY A 196 -10.46 -5.22 -30.75
CA GLY A 196 -9.37 -4.81 -29.88
C GLY A 196 -8.89 -5.93 -28.97
N SER A 197 -7.65 -5.82 -28.50
CA SER A 197 -7.04 -6.77 -27.55
C SER A 197 -6.36 -6.00 -26.43
N TYR A 198 -6.55 -6.42 -25.19
CA TYR A 198 -6.04 -5.73 -24.01
C TYR A 198 -5.35 -6.67 -23.04
N TRP A 199 -4.49 -6.09 -22.21
CA TRP A 199 -4.03 -6.66 -20.95
C TRP A 199 -4.19 -5.60 -19.87
N VAL A 200 -4.88 -5.94 -18.79
CA VAL A 200 -5.08 -5.07 -17.63
C VAL A 200 -4.54 -5.74 -16.38
N SER A 201 -3.81 -4.99 -15.57
CA SER A 201 -3.21 -5.46 -14.32
C SER A 201 -3.72 -4.60 -13.16
N THR A 202 -4.11 -5.24 -12.06
CA THR A 202 -4.57 -4.58 -10.83
C THR A 202 -3.92 -5.24 -9.62
N ASP A 203 -3.61 -4.47 -8.58
CA ASP A 203 -3.03 -4.94 -7.31
C ASP A 203 -4.05 -5.01 -6.16
N VAL A 204 -5.33 -4.78 -6.49
CA VAL A 204 -6.47 -4.69 -5.56
C VAL A 204 -7.32 -5.95 -5.49
#